data_AF-A0ABD6RUJ0-F1
#
_entry.id   AF-A0ABD6RUJ0-F1
#
_cell.length_a   1.000
_cell.length_b   1.000
_cell.length_c   1.000
_cell.angle_alpha   90.00
_cell.angle_beta   90.00
_cell.angle_gamma   90.00
#
_symmetry.space_group_name_H-M   'P 1'
#
loop_
_entity.id
_entity.type
_entity.pdbx_description
1 polymer ?
#
loop_
_entity_poly.entity_id
_entity_poly.type
_entity_poly.pdbx_seq_one_letter_code
_entity_poly.pdbx_strand_id
1 'polypeptide(L)'
;GINLYSQPQGGHFTRVIYDKTPYLIIDAAWFENPMICLGNEAWAALEHFDVQWFSAYSKYPPGGGINTYDGPNGNYTGFVDGSVP
;
A
#
# COMPACT_ATOMS: atom_id res chain seq x y z
N GLY A 1 -5.17 10.07 -19.56
CA GLY A 1 -6.05 9.26 -18.70
C GLY A 1 -5.23 8.12 -18.15
N ILE A 2 -5.63 7.59 -16.99
CA ILE A 2 -4.97 6.45 -16.35
C ILE A 2 -5.88 5.23 -16.48
N ASN A 3 -5.32 4.11 -16.94
CA ASN A 3 -6.05 2.85 -17.07
C ASN A 3 -6.24 2.19 -15.69
N LEU A 4 -7.43 1.63 -15.49
CA LEU A 4 -7.74 0.78 -14.35
C LEU A 4 -7.89 -0.67 -14.80
N TYR A 5 -7.55 -1.59 -13.90
CA TYR A 5 -7.50 -3.04 -14.15
C TYR A 5 -8.22 -3.79 -13.03
N SER A 6 -8.78 -4.97 -13.32
CA SER A 6 -9.55 -5.76 -12.35
C SER A 6 -8.70 -6.36 -11.22
N GLN A 7 -7.40 -6.52 -11.43
CA GLN A 7 -6.46 -7.09 -10.46
C GLN A 7 -5.03 -6.65 -10.82
N PRO A 8 -4.07 -6.71 -9.88
CA PRO A 8 -2.74 -6.12 -10.08
C PRO A 8 -1.83 -6.91 -11.02
N GLN A 9 -2.09 -8.19 -11.24
CA GLN A 9 -1.34 -9.03 -12.20
C GLN A 9 -2.29 -9.86 -13.05
N GLY A 10 -2.08 -9.87 -14.36
CA GLY A 10 -2.93 -10.60 -15.30
C GLY A 10 -4.39 -10.10 -15.36
N GLY A 11 -4.68 -8.92 -14.79
CA GLY A 11 -6.01 -8.32 -14.82
C GLY A 11 -6.36 -7.77 -16.18
N HIS A 12 -7.66 -7.71 -16.48
CA HIS A 12 -8.15 -7.08 -17.70
C HIS A 12 -8.42 -5.60 -17.44
N PHE A 13 -8.28 -4.80 -18.50
CA PHE A 13 -8.67 -3.39 -18.50
C PHE A 13 -10.15 -3.24 -18.14
N THR A 14 -10.47 -2.31 -17.26
CA THR A 14 -11.85 -2.03 -16.83
C THR A 14 -12.35 -0.67 -17.33
N ARG A 15 -11.63 0.42 -17.04
CA ARG A 15 -11.99 1.79 -17.43
C ARG A 15 -10.79 2.73 -17.40
N VAL A 16 -10.98 3.96 -17.91
CA VAL A 16 -10.00 5.05 -17.83
C VAL A 16 -10.52 6.14 -16.89
N ILE A 17 -9.66 6.67 -16.03
CA ILE A 17 -9.92 7.92 -15.29
C ILE A 17 -9.20 9.10 -15.98
N TYR A 18 -9.86 10.25 -16.02
CA TYR A 18 -9.35 11.47 -16.66
C TYR A 18 -9.23 12.64 -15.70
N ASP A 19 -9.99 12.64 -14.61
CA ASP A 19 -9.88 13.66 -13.59
C ASP A 19 -8.58 13.52 -12.79
N LYS A 20 -8.19 14.63 -12.16
CA LYS A 20 -7.05 14.71 -11.24
C LYS A 20 -7.52 14.84 -9.79
N THR A 21 -8.66 14.24 -9.47
CA THR A 21 -9.15 14.27 -8.08
C THR A 21 -8.26 13.35 -7.21
N PRO A 22 -8.09 13.67 -5.92
CA PRO A 22 -7.41 12.76 -5.01
C PRO A 22 -8.22 11.47 -4.81
N TYR A 23 -7.54 10.32 -4.86
CA TYR A 23 -8.13 9.01 -4.59
C TYR A 23 -7.57 8.43 -3.29
N LEU A 24 -8.42 7.76 -2.52
CA LEU A 24 -7.97 6.94 -1.39
C LEU A 24 -7.40 5.62 -1.93
N ILE A 25 -6.16 5.30 -1.55
CA ILE A 25 -5.56 3.99 -1.80
C ILE A 25 -6.06 3.03 -0.73
N ILE A 26 -6.75 1.96 -1.12
CA ILE A 26 -7.31 0.98 -0.19
C ILE A 26 -6.50 -0.31 -0.11
N ASP A 27 -5.67 -0.58 -1.12
CA ASP A 27 -4.80 -1.76 -1.20
C ASP A 27 -3.62 -1.49 -2.14
N ALA A 28 -2.56 -2.28 -2.04
CA ALA A 28 -1.38 -2.20 -2.88
C ALA A 28 -0.75 -3.57 -3.12
N ALA A 29 -0.25 -3.78 -4.33
CA ALA A 29 0.45 -4.98 -4.74
C ALA A 29 1.89 -4.64 -5.12
N TRP A 30 2.83 -5.11 -4.31
CA TRP A 30 4.26 -4.76 -4.39
C TRP A 30 5.05 -5.76 -5.24
N PHE A 31 4.70 -5.84 -6.52
CA PHE A 31 5.47 -6.59 -7.53
C PHE A 31 6.53 -5.70 -8.20
N GLU A 32 7.24 -6.21 -9.20
CA GLU A 32 8.23 -5.45 -10.00
C GLU A 32 7.63 -4.14 -10.55
N ASN A 33 6.39 -4.20 -11.05
CA ASN A 33 5.58 -3.04 -11.39
C ASN A 33 4.46 -2.89 -10.35
N PRO A 34 4.66 -2.06 -9.30
CA PRO A 34 3.69 -1.96 -8.22
C PRO A 34 2.39 -1.32 -8.70
N MET A 35 1.27 -1.82 -8.17
CA MET A 35 -0.05 -1.29 -8.45
C MET A 35 -0.79 -0.96 -7.15
N ILE A 36 -1.65 0.06 -7.22
CA ILE A 36 -2.49 0.54 -6.12
C ILE A 36 -3.97 0.36 -6.47
N CYS A 37 -4.80 0.01 -5.49
CA CYS A 37 -6.24 -0.14 -5.67
C CYS A 37 -6.96 1.11 -5.17
N LEU A 38 -7.79 1.70 -6.02
CA LEU A 38 -8.56 2.92 -5.76
C LEU A 38 -10.01 2.64 -5.33
N GLY A 39 -10.35 1.38 -5.01
CA GLY A 39 -11.70 0.93 -4.67
C GLY A 39 -12.30 -0.01 -5.70
N ASN A 40 -13.15 -0.96 -5.27
CA ASN A 40 -13.91 -1.88 -6.15
C ASN A 40 -13.08 -2.46 -7.31
N GLU A 41 -11.95 -3.10 -6.99
CA GLU A 41 -11.06 -3.72 -7.98
C GLU A 41 -10.56 -2.75 -9.07
N ALA A 42 -10.40 -1.47 -8.74
CA ALA A 42 -9.83 -0.46 -9.64
C ALA A 42 -8.32 -0.33 -9.42
N TRP A 43 -7.55 -1.25 -9.98
CA TRP A 43 -6.09 -1.26 -9.87
C TRP A 43 -5.43 -0.35 -10.89
N ALA A 44 -4.49 0.48 -10.47
CA ALA A 44 -3.74 1.38 -11.33
C ALA A 44 -2.23 1.26 -11.08
N ALA A 45 -1.42 1.49 -12.10
CA ALA A 45 0.04 1.49 -11.96
C ALA A 45 0.48 2.66 -11.07
N LEU A 46 1.31 2.36 -10.06
CA LEU A 46 1.76 3.34 -9.07
C LEU A 46 2.52 4.52 -9.71
N GLU A 47 3.28 4.26 -10.78
CA GLU A 47 4.10 5.26 -11.48
C GLU A 47 3.31 6.43 -12.10
N HIS A 48 1.98 6.34 -12.16
CA HIS A 48 1.12 7.40 -12.67
C HIS A 48 0.59 8.34 -11.59
N PHE A 49 1.01 8.17 -10.33
CA PHE A 49 0.52 8.94 -9.18
C PHE A 49 1.66 9.52 -8.35
N ASP A 50 1.50 10.78 -7.95
CA ASP A 50 2.22 11.34 -6.81
C ASP A 50 1.50 10.90 -5.53
N VAL A 51 2.07 9.93 -4.81
CA VAL A 51 1.41 9.32 -3.65
C VAL A 51 1.88 9.93 -2.33
N GLN A 52 0.91 10.35 -1.52
CA GLN A 52 1.12 10.64 -0.11
C GLN A 52 0.68 9.44 0.75
N TRP A 53 1.65 8.65 1.21
CA TRP A 53 1.38 7.49 2.07
C TRP A 53 0.98 7.89 3.48
N PHE A 54 0.14 7.05 4.11
CA PHE A 54 -0.12 7.15 5.54
C PHE A 54 1.14 6.81 6.34
N SER A 55 1.36 7.54 7.44
CA SER A 55 2.43 7.25 8.38
C SER A 55 1.87 6.50 9.60
N ALA A 56 2.53 5.41 9.97
CA ALA A 56 2.25 4.67 11.20
C ALA A 56 3.33 4.98 12.24
N TYR A 57 2.90 5.26 13.47
CA TYR A 57 3.79 5.62 14.58
C TYR A 57 3.60 4.67 15.76
N SER A 58 4.72 4.36 16.44
CA SER A 58 4.66 3.70 17.74
C SER A 58 3.85 4.55 18.72
N LYS A 59 3.03 3.89 19.55
CA LYS A 59 2.37 4.54 20.69
C LYS A 59 3.25 4.59 21.94
N TYR A 60 4.39 3.91 21.92
CA TYR A 60 5.32 3.81 23.04
C TYR A 60 6.52 4.74 22.85
N PRO A 61 7.15 5.20 23.94
CA PRO A 61 8.44 5.89 23.86
C PRO A 61 9.51 5.02 23.17
N PRO A 62 10.58 5.63 22.63
CA PRO A 62 11.74 4.90 22.15
C PRO A 62 12.27 3.90 23.19
N GLY A 63 12.57 2.68 22.75
CA GLY A 63 12.93 1.53 23.60
C GLY A 63 11.74 0.64 24.01
N GLY A 64 10.50 1.08 23.76
CA GLY A 64 9.29 0.26 23.91
C GLY A 64 9.06 -0.63 22.69
N GLY A 65 9.49 -1.89 22.76
CA GLY A 65 9.38 -2.85 21.65
C GLY A 65 7.95 -3.14 21.18
N ILE A 66 7.77 -3.13 19.86
CA ILE A 66 6.57 -3.56 19.13
C ILE A 66 6.92 -4.79 18.31
N ASN A 67 6.25 -5.90 18.59
CA ASN A 67 6.46 -7.14 17.84
C ASN A 67 6.06 -6.99 16.37
N THR A 68 6.87 -7.56 15.49
CA THR A 68 6.60 -7.70 14.06
C THR A 68 6.26 -9.15 13.72
N TYR A 69 5.49 -9.33 12.64
CA TYR A 69 5.00 -10.63 12.20
C TYR A 69 5.12 -10.75 10.67
N ASP A 70 5.15 -11.97 10.14
CA ASP A 70 5.21 -12.26 8.69
C ASP A 70 3.88 -11.99 7.95
N GLY A 71 2.81 -11.74 8.70
CA GLY A 71 1.50 -11.37 8.17
C GLY A 71 0.47 -11.17 9.29
N PRO A 72 -0.77 -10.79 8.94
CA PRO A 72 -1.88 -10.72 9.91
C PRO A 72 -2.08 -12.07 10.60
N ASN A 73 -2.04 -12.08 11.94
CA ASN A 73 -2.08 -13.31 12.74
C ASN A 73 -1.00 -14.35 12.36
N GLY A 74 0.12 -13.87 11.82
CA GLY A 74 1.24 -14.69 11.39
C GLY A 74 2.24 -15.02 12.49
N ASN A 75 3.40 -15.53 12.10
CA ASN A 75 4.47 -15.90 13.01
C ASN A 75 5.28 -14.67 13.44
N TYR A 76 5.77 -14.69 14.68
CA TYR A 76 6.67 -13.66 15.20
C TYR A 76 7.96 -13.59 14.38
N THR A 77 8.35 -12.39 13.97
CA THR A 77 9.58 -12.15 13.18
C THR A 77 10.62 -11.31 13.91
N GLY A 78 10.27 -10.68 15.03
CA GLY A 78 11.16 -9.76 15.74
C GLY A 78 10.38 -8.63 16.42
N PHE A 79 11.09 -7.55 16.74
CA PHE A 79 10.47 -6.32 17.24
C PHE A 79 11.16 -5.09 16.65
N VAL A 80 10.42 -3.99 16.60
CA VAL A 80 10.93 -2.63 16.38
C VAL A 80 10.64 -1.83 17.64
N ASP A 81 11.60 -1.07 18.17
CA ASP A 81 11.40 -0.32 19.42
C ASP A 81 11.59 1.20 19.24
N GLY A 82 11.82 1.65 18.01
CA GLY A 82 12.06 3.06 17.70
C GLY A 82 13.32 3.63 18.37
N SER A 83 14.17 2.80 18.97
CA SER A 83 15.51 3.19 19.31
C SER A 83 16.28 3.28 17.99
N VAL A 84 16.65 4.51 17.63
CA VAL A 84 17.60 4.75 16.54
C VAL A 84 18.98 4.35 17.08
N PRO A 85 19.85 3.67 16.30
CA PRO A 85 21.28 3.71 16.61
C PRO A 85 21.80 5.15 16.63
#